data_AF-A0A6P3UTQ2-F1
#
_entry.id   AF-A0A6P3UTQ2-F1
#
_cell.length_a   1.000
_cell.length_b   1.000
_cell.length_c   1.000
_cell.angle_alpha   90.00
_cell.angle_beta   90.00
_cell.angle_gamma   90.00
#
_symmetry.space_group_name_H-M   'P 1'
#
loop_
_entity.id
_entity.type
_entity.pdbx_description
1 polymer ?
#
loop_
_entity_poly.entity_id
_entity_poly.type
_entity_poly.pdbx_seq_one_letter_code
_entity_poly.pdbx_strand_id
1 'polypeptide(L)'
;MVILSVDLKVAGDEVGRKIGNPTNADADGESKPAQSVQSAQAASQQQSSLVSKHSGQQSSTSDISTIPIVALSPYQNRWVIKARVVNKSAIRTWSNSRGEGKLFSMDLVDESGEIRCTAFRDQCDKFYDMIEIGKVYYISRASLKTANKQFNNLKNDYEMTLTGDSEIIPCHDIGDKIPTLQFDFIPINDIEQKEKNDIIDVLAIVKSRGDLQMLVSRTTGKDMKKRDVNLIDESNTMVTLTLWGTQAEEFSGNDNPVLAIKGARVGEFNGGKNLSTLSGTAVQIDPDIPEAHRLRGWFNTTGCHEEAKPLSRAFGSAAQMSQALITIGEANSQIDKKNGPEIFTVKATINLLRTENILYKSCPSENCKKKVIDQANGMYRCEKCNKEFPNFKYRLLGSLSLADWTDNMWVTAFNDETEKILGITAQELGELKENDNDAYLEKLGEVTFKSFIFKIRTKMETFGDENRLRSTCIDVSPTDCKAYNEDLITKLKELTGIDST
;
A
#
# COMPACT_ATOMS: atom_id res chain seq x y z
N MET A 1 -33.49 7.06 9.77
CA MET A 1 -33.07 6.29 10.97
C MET A 1 -34.29 6.17 11.86
N VAL A 2 -34.85 4.96 12.00
CA VAL A 2 -36.02 4.71 12.84
C VAL A 2 -35.51 4.08 14.13
N ILE A 3 -35.73 4.74 15.27
CA ILE A 3 -35.34 4.22 16.59
C ILE A 3 -36.42 3.23 17.01
N LEU A 4 -36.05 1.95 17.15
CA LEU A 4 -36.99 0.85 17.41
C LEU A 4 -37.25 0.63 18.92
N SER A 5 -36.38 1.14 19.79
CA SER A 5 -36.59 1.16 21.25
C SER A 5 -35.62 2.12 21.94
N VAL A 6 -36.03 2.64 23.09
CA VAL A 6 -35.19 3.46 23.98
C VAL A 6 -35.19 2.78 25.34
N ASP A 7 -33.99 2.51 25.87
CA ASP A 7 -33.81 1.86 27.16
C ASP A 7 -33.29 2.87 28.17
N LEU A 8 -34.02 3.05 29.28
CA LEU A 8 -33.71 4.06 30.29
C LEU A 8 -32.64 3.51 31.24
N LYS A 9 -31.40 4.01 31.12
CA LYS A 9 -30.29 3.56 31.97
C LYS A 9 -30.33 4.11 33.39
N VAL A 10 -30.74 5.37 33.57
CA VAL A 10 -30.74 6.08 34.88
C VAL A 10 -31.82 7.17 34.86
N ALA A 11 -32.55 7.34 35.97
CA ALA A 11 -33.55 8.40 36.12
C ALA A 11 -32.88 9.77 36.30
N GLY A 12 -33.49 10.83 35.76
CA GLY A 12 -32.91 12.18 35.78
C GLY A 12 -32.62 12.74 37.18
N ASP A 13 -33.34 12.27 38.19
CA ASP A 13 -33.18 12.66 39.59
C ASP A 13 -31.83 12.21 40.18
N GLU A 14 -31.23 11.13 39.64
CA GLU A 14 -29.92 10.61 40.06
C GLU A 14 -28.73 11.29 39.34
N VAL A 15 -28.98 12.00 38.24
CA VAL A 15 -27.92 12.58 37.39
C VAL A 15 -27.41 13.92 37.94
N GLY A 16 -28.18 14.60 38.79
CA GLY A 16 -27.75 15.76 39.59
C GLY A 16 -27.28 17.00 38.80
N ARG A 17 -27.35 16.98 37.47
CA ARG A 17 -26.96 18.08 36.56
C ARG A 17 -27.91 18.13 35.36
N LYS A 18 -28.43 19.32 35.05
CA LYS A 18 -29.32 19.53 33.91
C LYS A 18 -28.52 19.51 32.60
N ILE A 19 -28.76 18.53 31.74
CA ILE A 19 -28.18 18.45 30.40
C ILE A 19 -29.09 19.21 29.43
N GLY A 20 -28.70 20.44 29.08
CA GLY A 20 -29.34 21.22 28.02
C GLY A 20 -30.73 21.77 28.35
N ASN A 21 -31.32 22.47 27.38
CA ASN A 21 -32.65 23.08 27.47
C ASN A 21 -33.34 22.93 26.10
N PRO A 22 -33.85 21.73 25.75
CA PRO A 22 -34.41 21.48 24.43
C PRO A 22 -35.74 22.22 24.24
N THR A 23 -35.86 22.97 23.16
CA THR A 23 -37.10 23.61 22.70
C THR A 23 -37.64 22.87 21.48
N ASN A 24 -38.98 22.71 21.41
CA ASN A 24 -39.65 22.10 20.26
C ASN A 24 -39.41 22.91 18.99
N ALA A 25 -39.19 22.20 17.88
CA ALA A 25 -38.77 22.79 16.61
C ALA A 25 -39.92 23.37 15.75
N ASP A 26 -41.14 23.50 16.27
CA ASP A 26 -42.28 24.04 15.53
C ASP A 26 -43.13 24.97 16.40
N ALA A 27 -42.76 26.26 16.44
CA ALA A 27 -43.65 27.37 16.76
C ALA A 27 -42.98 28.70 16.39
N ASP A 28 -43.12 29.13 15.14
CA ASP A 28 -42.84 30.50 14.72
C ASP A 28 -44.15 31.27 14.54
N GLY A 29 -44.19 32.50 15.08
CA GLY A 29 -45.05 33.58 14.59
C GLY A 29 -46.12 34.12 15.54
N GLU A 30 -45.82 35.23 16.24
CA GLU A 30 -46.56 36.50 16.11
C GLU A 30 -45.95 37.64 16.95
N SER A 31 -46.27 38.86 16.54
CA SER A 31 -45.46 40.08 16.65
C SER A 31 -45.89 41.12 17.71
N LYS A 32 -44.88 41.83 18.26
CA LYS A 32 -44.84 43.24 18.78
C LYS A 32 -45.57 43.56 20.12
N PRO A 33 -45.28 44.71 20.82
CA PRO A 33 -44.50 45.90 20.42
C PRO A 33 -43.42 46.40 21.42
N ALA A 34 -42.72 47.46 20.96
CA ALA A 34 -41.58 48.16 21.57
C ALA A 34 -41.91 49.04 22.79
N GLN A 35 -40.90 49.30 23.63
CA GLN A 35 -40.74 50.56 24.37
C GLN A 35 -39.26 50.99 24.49
N SER A 36 -39.11 52.31 24.37
CA SER A 36 -37.96 53.22 24.46
C SER A 36 -37.06 53.01 25.70
N VAL A 37 -35.81 53.50 25.80
CA VAL A 37 -35.47 54.92 26.09
C VAL A 37 -33.93 55.17 25.96
N GLN A 38 -33.61 56.30 25.32
CA GLN A 38 -32.48 57.26 25.44
C GLN A 38 -31.02 56.98 25.02
N SER A 39 -30.65 57.83 24.07
CA SER A 39 -29.38 58.45 23.68
C SER A 39 -28.60 59.18 24.77
N ALA A 40 -27.26 59.20 24.61
CA ALA A 40 -26.43 60.38 24.89
C ALA A 40 -25.31 60.48 23.83
N GLN A 41 -25.31 61.59 23.09
CA GLN A 41 -24.27 62.03 22.17
C GLN A 41 -23.15 62.75 22.95
N ALA A 42 -21.92 62.65 22.47
CA ALA A 42 -20.92 63.71 22.67
C ALA A 42 -20.05 63.85 21.41
N ALA A 43 -19.70 65.12 21.13
CA ALA A 43 -19.34 65.69 19.85
C ALA A 43 -17.97 65.31 19.27
N SER A 44 -17.91 65.49 17.96
CA SER A 44 -16.77 65.53 17.05
C SER A 44 -15.81 66.71 17.28
N GLN A 45 -14.51 66.49 17.04
CA GLN A 45 -13.62 67.49 16.43
C GLN A 45 -12.71 66.82 15.39
N GLN A 46 -12.80 67.36 14.17
CA GLN A 46 -11.91 67.09 13.04
C GLN A 46 -10.59 67.85 13.23
N GLN A 47 -9.48 67.24 12.83
CA GLN A 47 -8.42 67.99 12.17
C GLN A 47 -7.71 67.13 11.12
N SER A 48 -7.74 67.65 9.90
CA SER A 48 -7.09 67.16 8.70
C SER A 48 -5.60 67.52 8.69
N SER A 49 -4.75 66.61 8.21
CA SER A 49 -3.61 66.99 7.38
C SER A 49 -3.15 65.79 6.54
N LEU A 50 -3.22 65.99 5.22
CA LEU A 50 -2.58 65.17 4.20
C LEU A 50 -1.14 65.67 4.04
N VAL A 51 -0.13 64.82 4.24
CA VAL A 51 1.13 64.89 3.48
C VAL A 51 1.71 63.48 3.32
N SER A 52 1.81 63.05 2.07
CA SER A 52 2.50 61.84 1.61
C SER A 52 4.00 61.89 1.86
N LYS A 53 4.59 60.76 2.28
CA LYS A 53 5.99 60.44 1.96
C LYS A 53 6.20 58.92 1.91
N HIS A 54 6.57 58.45 0.71
CA HIS A 54 7.18 57.16 0.48
C HIS A 54 8.45 57.00 1.35
N SER A 55 8.54 55.89 2.06
CA SER A 55 9.82 55.25 2.40
C SER A 55 9.55 53.77 2.64
N GLY A 56 10.37 52.91 2.03
CA GLY A 56 10.23 51.46 2.08
C GLY A 56 10.31 50.95 3.51
N GLN A 57 9.26 50.25 3.95
CA GLN A 57 9.29 49.46 5.16
C GLN A 57 9.69 48.02 4.79
N GLN A 58 10.94 47.67 5.07
CA GLN A 58 11.22 46.35 5.61
C GLN A 58 10.42 46.23 6.90
N SER A 59 9.32 45.47 6.86
CA SER A 59 8.52 45.15 8.03
C SER A 59 9.36 44.28 8.97
N SER A 60 9.67 44.81 10.15
CA SER A 60 10.12 44.02 11.28
C SER A 60 9.04 42.99 11.61
N THR A 61 9.30 41.71 11.35
CA THR A 61 8.38 40.57 11.54
C THR A 61 8.19 40.17 13.01
N SER A 62 8.58 41.02 13.96
CA SER A 62 8.71 40.69 15.38
C SER A 62 7.39 40.70 16.17
N ASP A 63 6.32 41.36 15.68
CA ASP A 63 5.05 41.53 16.41
C ASP A 63 3.82 41.01 15.62
N ILE A 64 3.97 39.87 14.93
CA ILE A 64 2.81 39.22 14.30
C ILE A 64 2.09 38.37 15.37
N SER A 65 0.90 38.81 15.78
CA SER A 65 0.03 38.03 16.68
C SER A 65 -0.43 36.75 15.99
N THR A 66 -0.05 35.60 16.55
CA THR A 66 -0.34 34.27 16.00
C THR A 66 -1.40 33.54 16.81
N ILE A 67 -2.15 32.65 16.14
CA ILE A 67 -3.14 31.75 16.75
C ILE A 67 -2.65 30.31 16.59
N PRO A 68 -2.76 29.46 17.62
CA PRO A 68 -2.39 28.06 17.51
C PRO A 68 -3.32 27.29 16.57
N ILE A 69 -2.78 26.31 15.84
CA ILE A 69 -3.47 25.45 14.88
C ILE A 69 -4.74 24.82 15.47
N VAL A 70 -4.69 24.33 16.71
CA VAL A 70 -5.83 23.68 17.38
C VAL A 70 -6.98 24.67 17.65
N ALA A 71 -6.69 25.97 17.78
CA ALA A 71 -7.71 26.99 18.01
C ALA A 71 -8.36 27.52 16.72
N LEU A 72 -7.92 27.05 15.55
CA LEU A 72 -8.50 27.47 14.28
C LEU A 72 -9.94 26.96 14.16
N SER A 73 -10.83 27.85 13.74
CA SER A 73 -12.24 27.54 13.52
C SER A 73 -12.72 28.12 12.18
N PRO A 74 -13.60 27.43 11.42
CA PRO A 74 -14.14 27.93 10.16
C PRO A 74 -14.93 29.24 10.31
N TYR A 75 -15.37 29.58 11.53
CA TYR A 75 -16.10 30.81 11.83
C TYR A 75 -15.19 32.03 12.03
N GLN A 76 -13.88 31.82 12.14
CA GLN A 76 -12.89 32.88 12.28
C GLN A 76 -12.21 33.14 10.94
N ASN A 77 -12.47 34.31 10.34
CA ASN A 77 -11.90 34.67 9.03
C ASN A 77 -10.55 35.40 9.12
N ARG A 78 -10.18 35.91 10.30
CA ARG A 78 -8.93 36.65 10.53
C ARG A 78 -8.07 35.92 11.55
N TRP A 79 -7.05 35.23 11.05
CA TRP A 79 -6.04 34.56 11.84
C TRP A 79 -4.72 34.52 11.07
N VAL A 80 -3.64 34.37 11.82
CA VAL A 80 -2.29 34.12 11.31
C VAL A 80 -1.74 32.96 12.11
N ILE A 81 -1.23 31.93 11.44
CA ILE A 81 -0.49 30.86 12.11
C ILE A 81 1.00 31.02 11.85
N LYS A 82 1.83 30.63 12.81
CA LYS A 82 3.28 30.47 12.65
C LYS A 82 3.56 28.98 12.74
N ALA A 83 3.86 28.35 11.61
CA ALA A 83 3.99 26.90 11.53
C ALA A 83 5.21 26.49 10.71
N ARG A 84 5.81 25.36 11.08
CA ARG A 84 6.89 24.71 10.34
C ARG A 84 6.31 23.77 9.31
N VAL A 85 6.85 23.79 8.10
CA VAL A 85 6.47 22.82 7.05
C VAL A 85 7.18 21.50 7.35
N VAL A 86 6.42 20.45 7.63
CA VAL A 86 6.95 19.13 7.97
C VAL A 86 6.93 18.16 6.81
N ASN A 87 5.96 18.31 5.91
CA ASN A 87 5.86 17.51 4.71
C ASN A 87 5.40 18.38 3.53
N LYS A 88 5.83 18.04 2.32
CA LYS A 88 5.44 18.69 1.07
C LYS A 88 5.27 17.63 -0.01
N SER A 89 4.07 17.54 -0.59
CA SER A 89 3.80 16.60 -1.68
C SER A 89 4.34 17.11 -3.00
N ALA A 90 4.68 16.20 -3.92
CA ALA A 90 4.88 16.54 -5.32
C ALA A 90 3.60 17.14 -5.95
N ILE A 91 3.76 17.93 -7.01
CA ILE A 91 2.64 18.48 -7.78
C ILE A 91 1.85 17.35 -8.43
N ARG A 92 0.54 17.34 -8.21
CA ARG A 92 -0.41 16.40 -8.82
C ARG A 92 -1.29 17.13 -9.80
N THR A 93 -1.52 16.52 -10.96
CA THR A 93 -2.46 17.03 -11.97
C THR A 93 -3.74 16.20 -12.00
N TRP A 94 -4.85 16.86 -12.28
CA TRP A 94 -6.15 16.25 -12.49
C TRP A 94 -6.80 16.84 -13.75
N SER A 95 -7.59 16.04 -14.44
CA SER A 95 -8.41 16.45 -15.58
C SER A 95 -9.76 15.76 -15.46
N ASN A 96 -10.84 16.54 -15.46
CA ASN A 96 -12.21 16.05 -15.41
C ASN A 96 -13.10 16.89 -16.34
N SER A 97 -14.38 16.54 -16.43
CA SER A 97 -15.35 17.25 -17.28
C SER A 97 -15.55 18.72 -16.94
N ARG A 98 -15.13 19.18 -15.75
CA ARG A 98 -15.20 20.58 -15.29
C ARG A 98 -13.88 21.34 -15.47
N GLY A 99 -12.87 20.70 -16.08
CA GLY A 99 -11.59 21.32 -16.43
C GLY A 99 -10.40 20.50 -15.95
N GLU A 100 -9.22 21.08 -16.12
CA GLU A 100 -7.97 20.55 -15.63
C GLU A 100 -7.38 21.45 -14.53
N GLY A 101 -6.48 20.88 -13.74
CA GLY A 101 -5.81 21.63 -12.70
C GLY A 101 -4.65 20.86 -12.10
N LYS A 102 -3.90 21.57 -11.26
CA LYS A 102 -2.82 21.01 -10.46
C LYS A 102 -2.96 21.41 -9.01
N LEU A 103 -2.39 20.62 -8.11
CA LEU A 103 -2.35 20.90 -6.69
C LEU A 103 -1.09 20.34 -6.05
N PHE A 104 -0.72 20.92 -4.92
CA PHE A 104 0.16 20.29 -3.95
C PHE A 104 -0.39 20.51 -2.55
N SER A 105 -0.04 19.63 -1.62
CA SER A 105 -0.37 19.75 -0.20
C SER A 105 0.91 19.80 0.62
N MET A 106 0.85 20.53 1.72
CA MET A 106 1.89 20.58 2.74
C MET A 106 1.29 20.32 4.12
N ASP A 107 2.01 19.62 4.96
CA ASP A 107 1.64 19.43 6.37
C ASP A 107 2.42 20.42 7.22
N LEU A 108 1.71 21.10 8.10
CA LEU A 108 2.20 22.19 8.94
C LEU A 108 2.11 21.77 10.41
N VAL A 109 3.11 22.14 11.20
CA VAL A 109 3.13 21.88 12.65
C VAL A 109 3.44 23.16 13.43
N ASP A 110 2.76 23.34 14.54
CA ASP A 110 3.06 24.34 15.56
C ASP A 110 3.12 23.69 16.95
N GLU A 111 3.20 24.50 18.01
CA GLU A 111 3.23 24.01 19.40
C GLU A 111 1.95 23.29 19.85
N SER A 112 0.84 23.46 19.11
CA SER A 112 -0.48 22.92 19.47
C SER A 112 -0.86 21.67 18.68
N GLY A 113 -0.44 21.55 17.41
CA GLY A 113 -0.80 20.38 16.60
C GLY A 113 -0.39 20.47 15.14
N GLU A 114 -0.91 19.53 14.36
CA GLU A 114 -0.65 19.38 12.92
C GLU A 114 -1.87 19.78 12.09
N ILE A 115 -1.67 20.40 10.93
CA ILE A 115 -2.73 20.68 9.96
C ILE A 115 -2.23 20.59 8.52
N ARG A 116 -3.08 20.09 7.62
CA ARG A 116 -2.80 20.03 6.19
C ARG A 116 -3.24 21.30 5.51
N CYS A 117 -2.39 21.84 4.64
CA CYS A 117 -2.68 22.96 3.77
C CYS A 117 -2.54 22.55 2.30
N THR A 118 -3.54 22.85 1.46
CA THR A 118 -3.55 22.50 0.03
C THR A 118 -3.59 23.75 -0.83
N ALA A 119 -2.75 23.80 -1.86
CA ALA A 119 -2.74 24.86 -2.86
C ALA A 119 -3.25 24.30 -4.20
N PHE A 120 -4.23 24.96 -4.81
CA PHE A 120 -4.80 24.57 -6.11
C PHE A 120 -4.44 25.59 -7.20
N ARG A 121 -4.28 25.11 -8.43
CA ARG A 121 -4.12 25.92 -9.66
C ARG A 121 -3.03 26.99 -9.50
N ASP A 122 -3.37 28.27 -9.60
CA ASP A 122 -2.43 29.39 -9.57
C ASP A 122 -1.67 29.47 -8.23
N GLN A 123 -2.30 29.06 -7.13
CA GLN A 123 -1.63 29.03 -5.82
C GLN A 123 -0.58 27.92 -5.74
N CYS A 124 -0.73 26.86 -6.54
CA CYS A 124 0.31 25.83 -6.69
C CYS A 124 1.57 26.48 -7.29
N ASP A 125 1.43 27.22 -8.40
CA ASP A 125 2.57 27.85 -9.07
C ASP A 125 3.22 28.93 -8.23
N LYS A 126 2.41 29.72 -7.53
CA LYS A 126 2.90 30.83 -6.71
C LYS A 126 3.74 30.37 -5.51
N PHE A 127 3.31 29.30 -4.84
CA PHE A 127 3.88 28.94 -3.54
C PHE A 127 4.75 27.68 -3.55
N TYR A 128 4.68 26.84 -4.59
CA TYR A 128 5.41 25.57 -4.57
C TYR A 128 6.91 25.79 -4.41
N ASP A 129 7.54 26.65 -5.21
CA ASP A 129 9.00 26.85 -5.14
C ASP A 129 9.45 27.64 -3.90
N MET A 130 8.54 28.41 -3.28
CA MET A 130 8.80 29.19 -2.06
C MET A 130 8.80 28.31 -0.79
N ILE A 131 7.99 27.25 -0.79
CA ILE A 131 7.80 26.39 0.38
C ILE A 131 8.88 25.30 0.42
N GLU A 132 9.65 25.28 1.50
CA GLU A 132 10.67 24.28 1.78
C GLU A 132 10.37 23.55 3.08
N ILE A 133 10.66 22.24 3.09
CA ILE A 133 10.50 21.41 4.29
C ILE A 133 11.49 21.86 5.36
N GLY A 134 11.05 21.92 6.61
CA GLY A 134 11.84 22.31 7.78
C GLY A 134 11.83 23.82 8.08
N LYS A 135 11.43 24.68 7.12
CA LYS A 135 11.33 26.13 7.33
C LYS A 135 10.00 26.52 7.98
N VAL A 136 10.02 27.66 8.68
CA VAL A 136 8.86 28.23 9.38
C VAL A 136 8.26 29.36 8.55
N TYR A 137 6.94 29.39 8.47
CA TYR A 137 6.21 30.40 7.71
C TYR A 137 5.06 30.98 8.54
N TYR A 138 4.80 32.26 8.34
CA TYR A 138 3.53 32.87 8.72
C TYR A 138 2.54 32.68 7.58
N ILE A 139 1.40 32.06 7.88
CA ILE A 139 0.34 31.81 6.90
C ILE A 139 -0.93 32.49 7.38
N SER A 140 -1.55 33.28 6.51
CA SER A 140 -2.80 33.99 6.80
C SER A 140 -3.73 34.01 5.60
N ARG A 141 -5.01 34.34 5.87
CA ARG A 141 -6.08 34.46 4.86
C ARG A 141 -6.25 33.21 3.98
N ALA A 142 -6.06 32.03 4.57
CA ALA A 142 -6.40 30.76 3.94
C ALA A 142 -7.83 30.33 4.35
N SER A 143 -8.48 29.55 3.51
CA SER A 143 -9.81 29.00 3.79
C SER A 143 -9.68 27.75 4.64
N LEU A 144 -10.36 27.70 5.79
CA LEU A 144 -10.44 26.51 6.63
C LEU A 144 -11.71 25.72 6.32
N LYS A 145 -11.58 24.41 6.10
CA LYS A 145 -12.69 23.49 5.81
C LYS A 145 -12.56 22.23 6.65
N THR A 146 -13.63 21.47 6.77
CA THR A 146 -13.58 20.12 7.37
C THR A 146 -12.62 19.24 6.57
N ALA A 147 -11.72 18.56 7.26
CA ALA A 147 -10.72 17.68 6.66
C ALA A 147 -11.39 16.53 5.93
N ASN A 148 -11.00 16.29 4.68
CA ASN A 148 -11.44 15.10 3.98
C ASN A 148 -10.59 13.91 4.39
N LYS A 149 -11.06 13.16 5.39
CA LYS A 149 -10.35 11.99 5.95
C LYS A 149 -10.10 10.85 4.96
N GLN A 150 -10.66 10.91 3.74
CA GLN A 150 -10.29 9.98 2.65
C GLN A 150 -8.90 10.28 2.06
N PHE A 151 -8.43 11.53 2.18
CA PHE A 151 -7.16 12.00 1.61
C PHE A 151 -6.22 12.64 2.63
N ASN A 152 -6.74 12.96 3.82
CA ASN A 152 -6.02 13.60 4.92
C ASN A 152 -6.08 12.73 6.19
N ASN A 153 -4.95 12.14 6.54
CA ASN A 153 -4.84 11.22 7.67
C ASN A 153 -4.37 11.91 8.96
N LEU A 154 -4.21 13.24 8.96
CA LEU A 154 -3.85 13.96 10.17
C LEU A 154 -5.00 13.89 11.19
N LYS A 155 -4.65 13.92 12.49
CA LYS A 155 -5.63 13.83 13.58
C LYS A 155 -6.63 15.01 13.55
N ASN A 156 -6.20 16.19 13.08
CA ASN A 156 -7.00 17.41 13.01
C ASN A 156 -8.26 17.28 12.12
N ASP A 157 -9.40 17.75 12.62
CA ASP A 157 -10.70 17.71 11.94
C ASP A 157 -10.86 18.77 10.84
N TYR A 158 -9.92 19.71 10.76
CA TYR A 158 -9.90 20.76 9.77
C TYR A 158 -8.67 20.67 8.86
N GLU A 159 -8.81 21.22 7.65
CA GLU A 159 -7.73 21.40 6.68
C GLU A 159 -7.81 22.79 6.04
N MET A 160 -6.67 23.31 5.64
CA MET A 160 -6.53 24.62 5.02
C MET A 160 -6.45 24.52 3.51
N THR A 161 -7.03 25.49 2.81
CA THR A 161 -6.88 25.68 1.36
C THR A 161 -6.39 27.10 1.09
N LEU A 162 -5.30 27.23 0.34
CA LEU A 162 -4.82 28.54 -0.09
C LEU A 162 -5.75 29.12 -1.16
N THR A 163 -6.15 30.37 -0.97
CA THR A 163 -6.97 31.17 -1.88
C THR A 163 -6.12 32.30 -2.49
N GLY A 164 -6.64 33.04 -3.46
CA GLY A 164 -5.90 34.14 -4.12
C GLY A 164 -5.37 35.20 -3.15
N ASP A 165 -6.09 35.44 -2.06
CA ASP A 165 -5.75 36.43 -1.03
C ASP A 165 -4.81 35.87 0.06
N SER A 166 -4.47 34.58 0.02
CA SER A 166 -3.58 33.98 1.00
C SER A 166 -2.18 34.58 0.93
N GLU A 167 -1.63 34.89 2.10
CA GLU A 167 -0.29 35.45 2.26
C GLU A 167 0.56 34.46 3.05
N ILE A 168 1.73 34.12 2.47
CA ILE A 168 2.75 33.26 3.09
C ILE A 168 4.03 34.08 3.19
N ILE A 169 4.56 34.23 4.40
CA ILE A 169 5.76 35.01 4.68
C ILE A 169 6.78 34.11 5.39
N PRO A 170 7.99 33.93 4.86
CA PRO A 170 9.05 33.20 5.56
C PRO A 170 9.37 33.84 6.90
N CYS A 171 9.39 33.04 7.96
CA CYS A 171 9.82 33.44 9.29
C CYS A 171 11.29 33.00 9.47
N HIS A 172 12.19 33.96 9.62
CA HIS A 172 13.61 33.70 9.89
C HIS A 172 13.92 33.61 11.39
N ASP A 173 12.89 33.73 12.23
CA ASP A 173 13.03 33.73 13.67
C ASP A 173 13.13 32.28 14.17
N ILE A 174 14.34 31.89 14.57
CA ILE A 174 14.74 30.55 15.04
C ILE A 174 14.23 30.35 16.49
N GLY A 175 12.98 30.68 16.75
CA GLY A 175 12.38 30.43 18.05
C GLY A 175 12.26 28.92 18.26
N ASP A 176 13.04 28.37 19.19
CA ASP A 176 13.10 26.96 19.64
C ASP A 176 11.77 26.35 20.12
N LYS A 177 10.63 27.02 19.89
CA LYS A 177 9.31 26.66 20.42
C LYS A 177 8.46 25.83 19.47
N ILE A 178 8.74 25.83 18.16
CA ILE A 178 7.95 25.04 17.21
C ILE A 178 8.58 23.65 17.09
N PRO A 179 7.87 22.58 17.50
CA PRO A 179 8.42 21.24 17.49
C PRO A 179 8.83 20.80 16.08
N THR A 180 9.86 19.96 16.02
CA THR A 180 10.17 19.14 14.84
C THR A 180 9.11 18.06 14.66
N LEU A 181 9.10 17.41 13.49
CA LEU A 181 8.19 16.29 13.18
C LEU A 181 8.10 15.31 14.36
N GLN A 182 6.92 15.20 14.98
CA GLN A 182 6.68 14.24 16.05
C GLN A 182 6.25 12.90 15.45
N PHE A 183 6.78 11.82 16.00
CA PHE A 183 6.46 10.46 15.59
C PHE A 183 5.80 9.71 16.74
N ASP A 184 4.77 8.93 16.42
CA ASP A 184 4.08 8.03 17.35
C ASP A 184 4.43 6.59 17.00
N PHE A 185 5.70 6.22 17.24
CA PHE A 185 6.26 4.97 16.73
C PHE A 185 5.61 3.74 17.35
N ILE A 186 5.24 2.79 16.49
CA ILE A 186 4.75 1.48 16.89
C ILE A 186 5.83 0.44 16.51
N PRO A 187 6.17 -0.50 17.41
CA PRO A 187 7.04 -1.63 17.10
C PRO A 187 6.51 -2.48 15.92
N ILE A 188 7.41 -3.11 15.15
CA ILE A 188 7.03 -3.87 13.96
C ILE A 188 6.19 -5.10 14.32
N ASN A 189 6.43 -5.75 15.45
CA ASN A 189 5.64 -6.91 15.88
C ASN A 189 4.15 -6.57 16.10
N ASP A 190 3.84 -5.36 16.59
CA ASP A 190 2.49 -4.92 16.89
C ASP A 190 1.67 -4.62 15.61
N ILE A 191 2.33 -4.53 14.46
CA ILE A 191 1.66 -4.38 13.14
C ILE A 191 0.79 -5.59 12.83
N GLU A 192 1.12 -6.78 13.36
CA GLU A 192 0.33 -8.00 13.20
C GLU A 192 -1.12 -7.82 13.68
N GLN A 193 -1.32 -7.02 14.73
CA GLN A 193 -2.62 -6.75 15.35
C GLN A 193 -3.36 -5.56 14.72
N LYS A 194 -2.74 -4.84 13.77
CA LYS A 194 -3.35 -3.67 13.11
C LYS A 194 -4.27 -4.06 11.98
N GLU A 195 -5.32 -3.27 11.79
CA GLU A 195 -6.29 -3.50 10.74
C GLU A 195 -5.75 -3.02 9.38
N LYS A 196 -6.33 -3.56 8.32
CA LYS A 196 -5.99 -3.13 6.96
C LYS A 196 -6.41 -1.67 6.76
N ASN A 197 -5.50 -0.89 6.19
CA ASN A 197 -5.57 0.55 5.97
C ASN A 197 -5.31 1.44 7.19
N ASP A 198 -4.94 0.87 8.33
CA ASP A 198 -4.43 1.65 9.46
C ASP A 198 -3.22 2.47 9.03
N ILE A 199 -3.10 3.67 9.60
CA ILE A 199 -2.00 4.61 9.34
C ILE A 199 -1.15 4.64 10.60
N ILE A 200 0.10 4.24 10.47
CA ILE A 200 1.02 4.08 11.60
C ILE A 200 2.35 4.78 11.33
N ASP A 201 3.05 5.11 12.41
CA ASP A 201 4.42 5.60 12.35
C ASP A 201 5.36 4.47 12.79
N VAL A 202 6.47 4.28 12.08
CA VAL A 202 7.42 3.17 12.32
C VAL A 202 8.84 3.68 12.23
N LEU A 203 9.69 3.22 13.15
CA LEU A 203 11.14 3.43 13.13
C LEU A 203 11.80 2.07 12.90
N ALA A 204 12.57 1.94 11.82
CA ALA A 204 13.15 0.66 11.45
C ALA A 204 14.45 0.80 10.65
N ILE A 205 15.31 -0.21 10.71
CA ILE A 205 16.52 -0.31 9.88
C ILE A 205 16.20 -1.10 8.62
N VAL A 206 16.79 -0.65 7.51
CA VAL A 206 16.66 -1.34 6.22
C VAL A 206 17.62 -2.52 6.18
N LYS A 207 17.10 -3.75 6.15
CA LYS A 207 17.92 -4.97 6.02
C LYS A 207 18.27 -5.29 4.57
N SER A 208 17.31 -5.11 3.66
CA SER A 208 17.51 -5.32 2.22
C SER A 208 16.55 -4.49 1.39
N ARG A 209 16.91 -4.24 0.13
CA ARG A 209 16.05 -3.57 -0.86
C ARG A 209 15.89 -4.42 -2.12
N GLY A 210 14.72 -4.37 -2.73
CA GLY A 210 14.48 -4.91 -4.06
C GLY A 210 14.82 -3.90 -5.17
N ASP A 211 14.83 -4.38 -6.40
CA ASP A 211 15.04 -3.55 -7.59
C ASP A 211 13.85 -2.61 -7.86
N LEU A 212 14.10 -1.53 -8.60
CA LEU A 212 13.03 -0.64 -9.06
C LEU A 212 12.17 -1.38 -10.10
N GLN A 213 10.88 -1.48 -9.82
CA GLN A 213 9.89 -2.07 -10.73
C GLN A 213 9.02 -0.98 -11.35
N MET A 214 8.78 -1.08 -12.65
CA MET A 214 7.74 -0.30 -13.33
C MET A 214 6.48 -1.13 -13.45
N LEU A 215 5.37 -0.61 -12.93
CA LEU A 215 4.07 -1.24 -12.94
C LEU A 215 3.05 -0.32 -13.60
N VAL A 216 2.18 -0.86 -14.44
CA VAL A 216 1.03 -0.12 -14.96
C VAL A 216 -0.13 -0.31 -14.01
N SER A 217 -0.68 0.79 -13.49
CA SER A 217 -1.88 0.77 -12.65
C SER A 217 -3.04 0.14 -13.40
N ARG A 218 -3.62 -0.94 -12.85
CA ARG A 218 -4.79 -1.62 -13.46
C ARG A 218 -6.03 -0.74 -13.53
N THR A 219 -6.15 0.22 -12.62
CA THR A 219 -7.35 1.07 -12.51
C THR A 219 -7.22 2.34 -13.34
N THR A 220 -6.03 2.94 -13.38
CA THR A 220 -5.83 4.26 -14.03
C THR A 220 -5.02 4.18 -15.31
N GLY A 221 -4.43 3.02 -15.65
CA GLY A 221 -3.56 2.84 -16.81
C GLY A 221 -2.25 3.62 -16.75
N LYS A 222 -1.95 4.30 -15.63
CA LYS A 222 -0.75 5.10 -15.46
C LYS A 222 0.44 4.25 -15.01
N ASP A 223 1.62 4.58 -15.54
CA ASP A 223 2.87 4.00 -15.09
C ASP A 223 3.19 4.47 -13.67
N MET A 224 3.56 3.51 -12.82
CA MET A 224 3.93 3.68 -11.44
C MET A 224 5.25 2.98 -11.18
N LYS A 225 6.18 3.69 -10.54
CA LYS A 225 7.43 3.10 -10.07
C LYS A 225 7.25 2.61 -8.64
N LYS A 226 7.74 1.40 -8.38
CA LYS A 226 7.57 0.67 -7.13
C LYS A 226 8.93 0.13 -6.69
N ARG A 227 9.26 0.23 -5.41
CA ARG A 227 10.44 -0.43 -4.82
C ARG A 227 10.04 -1.00 -3.46
N ASP A 228 10.34 -2.28 -3.24
CA ASP A 228 10.08 -2.94 -1.95
C ASP A 228 11.35 -2.93 -1.09
N VAL A 229 11.19 -2.61 0.19
CA VAL A 229 12.28 -2.45 1.15
C VAL A 229 11.93 -3.25 2.41
N ASN A 230 12.83 -4.12 2.85
CA ASN A 230 12.63 -4.92 4.06
C ASN A 230 13.18 -4.17 5.28
N LEU A 231 12.29 -3.92 6.23
CA LEU A 231 12.53 -3.18 7.46
C LEU A 231 12.59 -4.14 8.64
N ILE A 232 13.48 -3.87 9.59
CA ILE A 232 13.63 -4.62 10.84
C ILE A 232 13.80 -3.64 12.01
N ASP A 233 13.29 -3.99 13.19
CA ASP A 233 13.44 -3.23 14.43
C ASP A 233 13.95 -4.12 15.57
N GLU A 234 14.03 -3.56 16.78
CA GLU A 234 14.48 -4.25 18.00
C GLU A 234 13.65 -5.50 18.35
N SER A 235 12.45 -5.67 17.78
CA SER A 235 11.63 -6.86 17.97
C SER A 235 12.10 -8.07 17.15
N ASN A 236 13.15 -7.89 16.33
CA ASN A 236 13.64 -8.88 15.36
C ASN A 236 12.54 -9.37 14.39
N THR A 237 11.53 -8.54 14.16
CA THR A 237 10.46 -8.78 13.18
C THR A 237 10.73 -7.98 11.92
N MET A 238 10.53 -8.60 10.76
CA MET A 238 10.74 -7.98 9.47
C MET A 238 9.41 -7.66 8.77
N VAL A 239 9.25 -6.42 8.29
CA VAL A 239 8.11 -6.02 7.45
C VAL A 239 8.60 -5.39 6.16
N THR A 240 7.93 -5.67 5.05
CA THR A 240 8.19 -5.06 3.75
C THR A 240 7.42 -3.75 3.63
N LEU A 241 8.15 -2.67 3.37
CA LEU A 241 7.63 -1.36 2.98
C LEU A 241 7.70 -1.21 1.45
N THR A 242 6.57 -0.94 0.81
CA THR A 242 6.52 -0.52 -0.59
C THR A 242 6.63 1.00 -0.70
N LEU A 243 7.71 1.45 -1.35
CA LEU A 243 7.92 2.83 -1.79
C LEU A 243 7.32 3.03 -3.19
N TRP A 244 6.79 4.24 -3.45
CA TRP A 244 6.17 4.59 -4.72
C TRP A 244 6.75 5.87 -5.33
N GLY A 245 6.78 5.94 -6.67
CA GLY A 245 7.14 7.14 -7.42
C GLY A 245 8.56 7.63 -7.12
N THR A 246 8.72 8.93 -6.88
CA THR A 246 10.02 9.57 -6.58
C THR A 246 10.72 8.95 -5.37
N GLN A 247 9.98 8.61 -4.31
CA GLN A 247 10.55 7.94 -3.13
C GLN A 247 11.13 6.56 -3.50
N ALA A 248 10.54 5.86 -4.47
CA ALA A 248 11.07 4.59 -4.96
C ALA A 248 12.33 4.77 -5.81
N GLU A 249 12.45 5.87 -6.55
CA GLU A 249 13.60 6.15 -7.43
C GLU A 249 14.83 6.58 -6.64
N GLU A 250 14.66 7.60 -5.80
CA GLU A 250 15.73 8.29 -5.07
C GLU A 250 16.27 7.48 -3.89
N PHE A 251 15.51 6.48 -3.42
CA PHE A 251 15.91 5.67 -2.27
C PHE A 251 17.09 4.74 -2.61
N SER A 252 18.31 5.16 -2.24
CA SER A 252 19.52 4.35 -2.44
C SER A 252 19.54 3.13 -1.54
N GLY A 253 19.21 3.26 -0.25
CA GLY A 253 19.17 2.16 0.72
C GLY A 253 20.52 1.46 0.95
N ASN A 254 21.64 2.17 0.76
CA ASN A 254 22.99 1.67 1.05
C ASN A 254 23.30 1.81 2.55
N ASP A 255 24.12 0.94 3.11
CA ASP A 255 24.60 1.00 4.51
C ASP A 255 23.52 0.81 5.59
N ASN A 256 22.46 0.07 5.25
CA ASN A 256 21.37 -0.28 6.17
C ASN A 256 20.82 0.96 6.92
N PRO A 257 20.29 1.99 6.24
CA PRO A 257 19.90 3.25 6.88
C PRO A 257 18.76 3.02 7.89
N VAL A 258 18.69 3.87 8.92
CA VAL A 258 17.51 3.95 9.79
C VAL A 258 16.46 4.80 9.09
N LEU A 259 15.23 4.30 9.00
CA LEU A 259 14.09 5.02 8.45
C LEU A 259 13.10 5.35 9.55
N ALA A 260 12.80 6.64 9.73
CA ALA A 260 11.62 7.08 10.44
C ALA A 260 10.51 7.39 9.43
N ILE A 261 9.42 6.65 9.53
CA ILE A 261 8.32 6.71 8.58
C ILE A 261 7.08 7.20 9.33
N LYS A 262 6.56 8.37 8.96
CA LYS A 262 5.30 8.91 9.49
C LYS A 262 4.16 8.66 8.51
N GLY A 263 3.11 8.02 8.97
CA GLY A 263 1.89 7.78 8.22
C GLY A 263 2.03 6.71 7.12
N ALA A 264 2.70 5.60 7.42
CA ALA A 264 2.69 4.41 6.56
C ALA A 264 1.33 3.72 6.64
N ARG A 265 0.82 3.23 5.50
CA ARG A 265 -0.42 2.46 5.48
C ARG A 265 -0.16 0.98 5.65
N VAL A 266 -0.84 0.36 6.60
CA VAL A 266 -0.90 -1.09 6.78
C VAL A 266 -1.69 -1.70 5.63
N GLY A 267 -1.01 -2.49 4.81
CA GLY A 267 -1.60 -3.36 3.81
C GLY A 267 -1.65 -4.79 4.30
N GLU A 268 -2.52 -5.58 3.67
CA GLU A 268 -2.59 -7.02 3.90
C GLU A 268 -2.59 -7.72 2.55
N PHE A 269 -1.67 -8.65 2.39
CA PHE A 269 -1.43 -9.35 1.14
C PHE A 269 -1.05 -10.80 1.41
N ASN A 270 -1.78 -11.74 0.81
CA ASN A 270 -1.59 -13.19 0.99
C ASN A 270 -1.55 -13.64 2.48
N GLY A 271 -2.29 -12.96 3.36
CA GLY A 271 -2.32 -13.22 4.79
C GLY A 271 -1.10 -12.72 5.57
N GLY A 272 -0.19 -11.96 4.96
CA GLY A 272 0.87 -11.22 5.65
C GLY A 272 0.58 -9.72 5.66
N LYS A 273 1.07 -9.00 6.69
CA LYS A 273 0.98 -7.54 6.75
C LYS A 273 2.16 -6.92 6.03
N ASN A 274 1.94 -5.81 5.36
CA ASN A 274 2.97 -5.00 4.71
C ASN A 274 2.71 -3.52 4.96
N LEU A 275 3.70 -2.69 4.70
CA LEU A 275 3.55 -1.25 4.74
C LEU A 275 3.62 -0.68 3.34
N SER A 276 2.86 0.37 3.07
CA SER A 276 2.93 1.11 1.81
C SER A 276 2.99 2.58 2.10
N THR A 277 3.87 3.30 1.39
CA THR A 277 3.83 4.76 1.43
C THR A 277 2.60 5.29 0.72
N LEU A 278 2.09 6.40 1.23
CA LEU A 278 1.02 7.22 0.69
C LEU A 278 1.59 8.59 0.30
N SER A 279 0.77 9.41 -0.35
CA SER A 279 1.14 10.78 -0.73
C SER A 279 1.50 11.68 0.43
N GLY A 280 0.94 11.40 1.61
CA GLY A 280 1.21 12.13 2.85
C GLY A 280 2.23 11.45 3.75
N THR A 281 2.83 10.32 3.34
CA THR A 281 3.84 9.63 4.15
C THR A 281 5.15 10.40 4.09
N ALA A 282 5.67 10.79 5.24
CA ALA A 282 7.00 11.38 5.37
C ALA A 282 8.00 10.29 5.72
N VAL A 283 9.10 10.20 4.97
CA VAL A 283 10.20 9.25 5.21
C VAL A 283 11.46 10.06 5.48
N GLN A 284 12.02 9.91 6.67
CA GLN A 284 13.32 10.49 7.03
C GLN A 284 14.37 9.38 7.08
N ILE A 285 15.50 9.62 6.42
CA ILE A 285 16.64 8.71 6.36
C ILE A 285 17.68 9.18 7.38
N ASP A 286 18.11 8.27 8.24
CA ASP A 286 19.02 8.49 9.37
C ASP A 286 18.69 9.77 10.17
N PRO A 287 17.48 9.85 10.76
CA PRO A 287 17.08 11.00 11.54
C PRO A 287 17.94 11.13 12.81
N ASP A 288 18.29 12.36 13.17
CA ASP A 288 19.03 12.66 14.40
C ASP A 288 18.07 12.70 15.61
N ILE A 289 17.59 11.52 16.01
CA ILE A 289 16.72 11.32 17.17
C ILE A 289 17.28 10.20 18.07
N PRO A 290 17.10 10.27 19.41
CA PRO A 290 17.66 9.29 20.33
C PRO A 290 17.28 7.84 20.00
N GLU A 291 16.05 7.61 19.57
CA GLU A 291 15.52 6.29 19.22
C GLU A 291 16.23 5.70 18.00
N ALA A 292 16.60 6.53 17.02
CA ALA A 292 17.32 6.09 15.82
C ALA A 292 18.76 5.68 16.15
N HIS A 293 19.44 6.44 17.03
CA HIS A 293 20.77 6.08 17.54
C HIS A 293 20.74 4.78 18.33
N ARG A 294 19.70 4.57 19.15
CA ARG A 294 19.50 3.31 19.90
C ARG A 294 19.33 2.12 18.96
N LEU A 295 18.45 2.25 17.97
CA LEU A 295 18.18 1.20 16.99
C LEU A 295 19.43 0.87 16.15
N ARG A 296 20.22 1.89 15.78
CA ARG A 296 21.52 1.72 15.11
C ARG A 296 22.50 0.91 15.97
N GLY A 297 22.60 1.22 17.26
CA GLY A 297 23.45 0.49 18.20
C GLY A 297 23.06 -0.98 18.33
N TRP A 298 21.75 -1.26 18.43
CA TRP A 298 21.21 -2.62 18.49
C TRP A 298 21.55 -3.43 17.22
N PHE A 299 21.34 -2.86 16.03
CA PHE A 299 21.59 -3.57 14.77
C PHE A 299 23.06 -3.92 14.56
N ASN A 300 23.97 -3.02 14.94
CA ASN A 300 25.41 -3.24 14.83
C ASN A 300 25.94 -4.31 15.81
N THR A 301 25.23 -4.56 16.91
CA THR A 301 25.66 -5.50 17.96
C THR A 301 25.05 -6.89 17.76
N THR A 302 23.76 -6.95 17.44
CA THR A 302 22.98 -8.20 17.47
C THR A 302 22.13 -8.37 16.20
N GLY A 303 21.40 -7.32 15.79
CA GLY A 303 20.36 -7.43 14.76
C GLY A 303 20.84 -7.74 13.33
N CYS A 304 22.12 -7.52 13.02
CA CYS A 304 22.68 -7.84 11.71
C CYS A 304 22.93 -9.35 11.50
N HIS A 305 23.15 -10.11 12.59
CA HIS A 305 23.51 -11.53 12.54
C HIS A 305 22.32 -12.48 12.74
N GLU A 306 21.22 -11.99 13.31
CA GLU A 306 20.03 -12.81 13.56
C GLU A 306 19.10 -12.93 12.34
N GLU A 307 18.52 -14.11 12.16
CA GLU A 307 17.39 -14.30 11.25
C GLU A 307 16.15 -13.64 11.86
N ALA A 308 15.46 -12.83 11.06
CA ALA A 308 14.33 -12.04 11.51
C ALA A 308 13.01 -12.72 11.14
N LYS A 309 12.02 -12.66 12.02
CA LYS A 309 10.68 -13.23 11.78
C LYS A 309 9.96 -12.41 10.70
N PRO A 310 9.64 -12.95 9.51
CA PRO A 310 8.96 -12.19 8.47
C PRO A 310 7.46 -12.03 8.78
N LEU A 311 6.98 -10.79 8.81
CA LEU A 311 5.57 -10.43 8.88
C LEU A 311 4.94 -10.29 7.49
N SER A 312 5.74 -9.86 6.51
CA SER A 312 5.34 -9.73 5.11
C SER A 312 5.58 -11.01 4.31
N ARG A 313 4.61 -11.37 3.46
CA ARG A 313 4.73 -12.49 2.51
C ARG A 313 5.03 -11.91 1.11
N ALA A 314 6.28 -12.06 0.66
CA ALA A 314 6.76 -11.44 -0.58
C ALA A 314 6.19 -12.06 -1.87
N PHE A 315 6.13 -11.25 -2.95
CA PHE A 315 6.03 -11.72 -4.33
C PHE A 315 7.45 -11.83 -4.90
N GLY A 316 7.88 -13.04 -5.27
CA GLY A 316 8.96 -13.23 -6.23
C GLY A 316 10.36 -12.81 -5.78
N SER A 317 10.82 -13.32 -4.64
CA SER A 317 12.25 -13.51 -4.35
C SER A 317 12.42 -14.90 -3.75
N ALA A 318 13.49 -15.59 -4.14
CA ALA A 318 13.82 -16.97 -3.75
C ALA A 318 14.24 -17.10 -2.28
N ALA A 319 13.38 -16.64 -1.36
CA ALA A 319 13.52 -16.82 0.08
C ALA A 319 12.28 -17.54 0.60
N GLN A 320 12.47 -18.84 0.87
CA GLN A 320 11.75 -19.72 1.79
C GLN A 320 10.21 -19.62 1.86
N MET A 321 9.59 -20.70 1.38
CA MET A 321 8.36 -21.33 1.89
C MET A 321 7.74 -20.65 3.14
N SER A 322 6.82 -19.71 2.92
CA SER A 322 5.88 -19.25 3.97
C SER A 322 4.45 -19.10 3.47
N GLN A 323 4.09 -19.84 2.41
CA GLN A 323 2.71 -20.28 2.27
C GLN A 323 2.59 -21.56 3.10
N ALA A 324 1.73 -21.54 4.13
CA ALA A 324 1.37 -22.75 4.85
C ALA A 324 0.96 -23.81 3.84
N LEU A 325 1.63 -24.96 3.92
CA LEU A 325 1.37 -26.07 3.03
C LEU A 325 0.01 -26.65 3.43
N ILE A 326 -0.98 -26.51 2.55
CA ILE A 326 -2.33 -27.03 2.78
C ILE A 326 -2.52 -28.35 2.05
N THR A 327 -3.56 -29.07 2.42
CA THR A 327 -4.03 -30.27 1.70
C THR A 327 -4.89 -29.87 0.50
N ILE A 328 -5.05 -30.78 -0.47
CA ILE A 328 -5.89 -30.55 -1.65
C ILE A 328 -7.37 -30.39 -1.24
N GLY A 329 -7.85 -31.15 -0.25
CA GLY A 329 -9.21 -31.02 0.26
C GLY A 329 -9.48 -29.65 0.91
N GLU A 330 -8.51 -29.11 1.66
CA GLU A 330 -8.58 -27.74 2.19
C GLU A 330 -8.56 -26.71 1.05
N ALA A 331 -7.74 -26.92 0.02
CA ALA A 331 -7.68 -26.04 -1.14
C ALA A 331 -9.02 -26.00 -1.88
N ASN A 332 -9.62 -27.16 -2.18
CA ASN A 332 -10.93 -27.28 -2.82
C ASN A 332 -12.02 -26.59 -1.97
N SER A 333 -11.99 -26.77 -0.64
CA SER A 333 -12.93 -26.11 0.27
C SER A 333 -12.80 -24.58 0.30
N GLN A 334 -11.60 -24.03 0.08
CA GLN A 334 -11.38 -22.57 0.03
C GLN A 334 -11.86 -21.99 -1.30
N ILE A 335 -11.62 -22.69 -2.41
CA ILE A 335 -12.07 -22.31 -3.75
C ILE A 335 -13.59 -22.16 -3.79
N ASP A 336 -14.33 -23.09 -3.17
CA ASP A 336 -15.79 -23.06 -3.16
C ASP A 336 -16.37 -21.88 -2.36
N LYS A 337 -15.65 -21.40 -1.35
CA LYS A 337 -16.10 -20.33 -0.46
C LYS A 337 -15.79 -18.93 -0.97
N LYS A 338 -14.74 -18.78 -1.80
CA LYS A 338 -14.23 -17.48 -2.24
C LYS A 338 -14.36 -17.34 -3.74
N ASN A 339 -15.23 -16.41 -4.16
CA ASN A 339 -15.42 -16.03 -5.57
C ASN A 339 -14.25 -15.19 -6.11
N GLY A 340 -13.05 -15.76 -6.21
CA GLY A 340 -11.85 -15.07 -6.69
C GLY A 340 -10.68 -15.99 -7.04
N PRO A 341 -9.62 -15.47 -7.69
CA PRO A 341 -8.43 -16.26 -7.96
C PRO A 341 -7.65 -16.55 -6.68
N GLU A 342 -7.40 -17.83 -6.40
CA GLU A 342 -6.67 -18.27 -5.21
C GLU A 342 -5.29 -18.79 -5.56
N ILE A 343 -4.33 -18.62 -4.65
CA ILE A 343 -2.98 -19.19 -4.78
C ILE A 343 -2.65 -19.93 -3.50
N PHE A 344 -2.35 -21.21 -3.61
CA PHE A 344 -1.97 -22.07 -2.50
C PHE A 344 -0.78 -22.95 -2.86
N THR A 345 -0.15 -23.51 -1.83
CA THR A 345 0.95 -24.46 -1.97
C THR A 345 0.53 -25.79 -1.34
N VAL A 346 0.69 -26.88 -2.10
CA VAL A 346 0.32 -28.25 -1.69
C VAL A 346 1.51 -29.17 -1.92
N LYS A 347 1.71 -30.14 -1.03
CA LYS A 347 2.46 -31.35 -1.37
C LYS A 347 1.50 -32.32 -2.03
N ALA A 348 1.76 -32.69 -3.27
CA ALA A 348 0.92 -33.65 -3.98
C ALA A 348 1.76 -34.67 -4.74
N THR A 349 1.15 -35.81 -5.02
CA THR A 349 1.70 -36.87 -5.86
C THR A 349 1.02 -36.83 -7.22
N ILE A 350 1.79 -36.97 -8.29
CA ILE A 350 1.24 -37.03 -9.65
C ILE A 350 0.60 -38.41 -9.83
N ASN A 351 -0.73 -38.46 -9.86
CA ASN A 351 -1.49 -39.69 -10.07
C ASN A 351 -1.57 -40.05 -11.56
N LEU A 352 -1.71 -39.04 -12.43
CA LEU A 352 -1.79 -39.23 -13.88
C LEU A 352 -1.26 -38.00 -14.61
N LEU A 353 -0.40 -38.21 -15.61
CA LEU A 353 -0.06 -37.20 -16.61
C LEU A 353 -0.75 -37.57 -17.93
N ARG A 354 -1.55 -36.66 -18.50
CA ARG A 354 -2.09 -36.87 -19.85
C ARG A 354 -0.97 -36.73 -20.87
N THR A 355 -0.74 -37.80 -21.62
CA THR A 355 0.28 -37.88 -22.68
C THR A 355 -0.21 -37.26 -24.00
N GLU A 356 -1.52 -37.17 -24.19
CA GLU A 356 -2.14 -36.53 -25.35
C GLU A 356 -1.87 -35.02 -25.36
N ASN A 357 -1.41 -34.51 -26.50
CA ASN A 357 -1.21 -33.07 -26.73
C ASN A 357 -0.27 -32.36 -25.73
N ILE A 358 0.52 -33.11 -24.94
CA ILE A 358 1.49 -32.53 -24.01
C ILE A 358 2.57 -31.72 -24.74
N LEU A 359 2.98 -32.17 -25.92
CA LEU A 359 3.99 -31.53 -26.75
C LEU A 359 3.34 -30.87 -27.97
N TYR A 360 3.65 -29.60 -28.21
CA TYR A 360 3.19 -28.87 -29.39
C TYR A 360 4.27 -27.97 -30.00
N LYS A 361 4.15 -27.74 -31.31
CA LYS A 361 5.00 -26.80 -32.06
C LYS A 361 4.52 -25.37 -31.83
N SER A 362 5.42 -24.48 -31.42
CA SER A 362 5.12 -23.07 -31.10
C SER A 362 5.95 -22.10 -31.92
N CYS A 363 5.51 -20.83 -31.96
CA CYS A 363 6.17 -19.77 -32.72
C CYS A 363 7.63 -19.58 -32.26
N PRO A 364 8.61 -19.47 -33.17
CA PRO A 364 10.02 -19.32 -32.81
C PRO A 364 10.39 -17.93 -32.30
N SER A 365 9.55 -16.92 -32.53
CA SER A 365 9.79 -15.53 -32.12
C SER A 365 9.88 -15.39 -30.60
N GLU A 366 10.81 -14.58 -30.08
CA GLU A 366 11.09 -14.46 -28.63
C GLU A 366 9.86 -14.10 -27.80
N ASN A 367 9.02 -13.19 -28.30
CA ASN A 367 7.83 -12.68 -27.59
C ASN A 367 6.52 -13.39 -27.96
N CYS A 368 6.57 -14.54 -28.63
CA CYS A 368 5.37 -15.28 -29.03
C CYS A 368 5.40 -16.74 -28.55
N LYS A 369 4.36 -17.13 -27.80
CA LYS A 369 4.16 -18.51 -27.34
C LYS A 369 3.01 -19.27 -28.01
N LYS A 370 2.41 -18.71 -29.06
CA LYS A 370 1.24 -19.31 -29.71
C LYS A 370 1.64 -20.54 -30.53
N LYS A 371 0.80 -21.58 -30.50
CA LYS A 371 0.90 -22.77 -31.36
C LYS A 371 0.93 -22.34 -32.83
N VAL A 372 1.78 -22.97 -33.62
CA VAL A 372 1.85 -22.76 -35.08
C VAL A 372 1.04 -23.83 -35.81
N ILE A 373 0.58 -23.47 -37.00
CA ILE A 373 -0.14 -24.35 -37.92
C ILE A 373 0.86 -24.79 -38.99
N ASP A 374 1.03 -26.10 -39.14
CA ASP A 374 1.83 -26.68 -40.21
C ASP A 374 1.10 -26.50 -41.55
N GLN A 375 1.74 -25.85 -42.52
CA GLN A 375 1.17 -25.61 -43.85
C GLN A 375 1.42 -26.78 -44.82
N ALA A 376 2.06 -27.87 -44.38
CA ALA A 376 2.41 -29.03 -45.20
C ALA A 376 3.31 -28.71 -46.42
N ASN A 377 3.98 -27.56 -46.41
CA ASN A 377 4.93 -27.10 -47.42
C ASN A 377 6.32 -26.81 -46.83
N GLY A 378 6.58 -27.30 -45.61
CA GLY A 378 7.80 -27.01 -44.85
C GLY A 378 7.76 -25.70 -44.04
N MET A 379 6.67 -24.93 -44.12
CA MET A 379 6.50 -23.67 -43.38
C MET A 379 5.45 -23.80 -42.27
N TYR A 380 5.67 -23.04 -41.20
CA TYR A 380 4.81 -22.97 -40.02
C TYR A 380 4.21 -21.58 -39.86
N ARG A 381 2.88 -21.49 -39.91
CA ARG A 381 2.17 -20.22 -39.80
C ARG A 381 1.78 -19.93 -38.34
N CYS A 382 2.17 -18.74 -37.85
CA CYS A 382 1.71 -18.22 -36.57
C CYS A 382 0.60 -17.18 -36.80
N GLU A 383 -0.62 -17.46 -36.34
CA GLU A 383 -1.74 -16.51 -36.46
C GLU A 383 -1.55 -15.22 -35.64
N LYS A 384 -0.88 -15.30 -34.48
CA LYS A 384 -0.67 -14.11 -33.62
C LYS A 384 0.31 -13.13 -34.26
N CYS A 385 1.37 -13.65 -34.87
CA CYS A 385 2.38 -12.83 -35.55
C CYS A 385 2.00 -12.54 -37.00
N ASN A 386 0.99 -13.26 -37.53
CA ASN A 386 0.62 -13.29 -38.94
C ASN A 386 1.83 -13.48 -39.87
N LYS A 387 2.71 -14.42 -39.50
CA LYS A 387 3.99 -14.71 -40.19
C LYS A 387 4.19 -16.21 -40.34
N GLU A 388 4.95 -16.56 -41.35
CA GLU A 388 5.36 -17.93 -41.65
C GLU A 388 6.84 -18.10 -41.34
N PHE A 389 7.19 -19.25 -40.76
CA PHE A 389 8.54 -19.55 -40.32
C PHE A 389 8.97 -20.91 -40.88
N PRO A 390 10.23 -21.08 -41.31
CA PRO A 390 10.76 -22.37 -41.73
C PRO A 390 11.05 -23.32 -40.56
N ASN A 391 10.97 -22.82 -39.32
CA ASN A 391 11.25 -23.54 -38.09
C ASN A 391 10.20 -23.26 -37.00
N PHE A 392 10.29 -24.02 -35.91
CA PHE A 392 9.42 -23.89 -34.73
C PHE A 392 10.21 -24.19 -33.46
N LYS A 393 9.59 -23.93 -32.30
CA LYS A 393 10.11 -24.33 -30.99
C LYS A 393 9.13 -25.30 -30.33
N TYR A 394 9.63 -26.44 -29.87
CA TYR A 394 8.84 -27.33 -29.03
C TYR A 394 8.48 -26.66 -27.71
N ARG A 395 7.24 -26.89 -27.26
CA ARG A 395 6.78 -26.49 -25.93
C ARG A 395 5.90 -27.56 -25.31
N LEU A 396 5.92 -27.58 -23.98
CA LEU A 396 5.12 -28.47 -23.17
C LEU A 396 3.88 -27.79 -22.59
N LEU A 397 2.82 -28.59 -22.45
CA LEU A 397 1.58 -28.27 -21.76
C LEU A 397 1.15 -29.52 -20.97
N GLY A 398 1.69 -29.66 -19.76
CA GLY A 398 1.35 -30.77 -18.88
C GLY A 398 -0.07 -30.64 -18.33
N SER A 399 -0.90 -31.68 -18.51
CA SER A 399 -2.17 -31.80 -17.80
C SER A 399 -2.06 -32.94 -16.79
N LEU A 400 -1.96 -32.55 -15.53
CA LEU A 400 -1.61 -33.42 -14.40
C LEU A 400 -2.84 -33.61 -13.50
N SER A 401 -3.11 -34.84 -13.11
CA SER A 401 -3.97 -35.16 -11.97
C SER A 401 -3.06 -35.30 -10.74
N LEU A 402 -3.20 -34.35 -9.82
CA LEU A 402 -2.49 -34.34 -8.55
C LEU A 402 -3.41 -34.94 -7.49
N ALA A 403 -2.84 -35.77 -6.61
CA ALA A 403 -3.58 -36.37 -5.51
C ALA A 403 -2.77 -36.29 -4.21
N ASP A 404 -3.49 -36.11 -3.11
CA ASP A 404 -3.00 -36.36 -1.77
C ASP A 404 -3.97 -37.27 -1.02
N TRP A 405 -3.77 -37.45 0.28
CA TRP A 405 -4.61 -38.26 1.15
C TRP A 405 -6.01 -37.69 1.40
N THR A 406 -6.27 -36.44 1.02
CA THR A 406 -7.55 -35.75 1.25
C THR A 406 -8.42 -35.69 0.01
N ASP A 407 -7.83 -35.40 -1.16
CA ASP A 407 -8.56 -35.24 -2.42
C ASP A 407 -7.62 -35.31 -3.64
N ASN A 408 -8.18 -35.13 -4.84
CA ASN A 408 -7.45 -34.94 -6.08
C ASN A 408 -7.87 -33.64 -6.80
N MET A 409 -7.00 -33.16 -7.70
CA MET A 409 -7.32 -32.02 -8.55
C MET A 409 -6.56 -32.09 -9.88
N TRP A 410 -7.18 -31.54 -10.94
CA TRP A 410 -6.52 -31.38 -12.24
C TRP A 410 -5.80 -30.04 -12.32
N VAL A 411 -4.53 -30.06 -12.74
CA VAL A 411 -3.68 -28.88 -12.85
C VAL A 411 -3.01 -28.83 -14.23
N THR A 412 -2.96 -27.63 -14.81
CA THR A 412 -2.17 -27.37 -16.03
C THR A 412 -0.81 -26.80 -15.66
N ALA A 413 0.27 -27.45 -16.07
CA ALA A 413 1.64 -26.93 -16.00
C ALA A 413 2.06 -26.42 -17.39
N PHE A 414 2.67 -25.23 -17.44
CA PHE A 414 3.21 -24.69 -18.68
C PHE A 414 4.65 -25.19 -18.90
N ASN A 415 5.29 -24.71 -19.96
CA ASN A 415 6.56 -25.24 -20.44
C ASN A 415 7.58 -25.47 -19.33
N ASP A 416 7.94 -24.42 -18.61
CA ASP A 416 9.07 -24.42 -17.68
C ASP A 416 8.78 -25.31 -16.46
N GLU A 417 7.54 -25.30 -15.95
CA GLU A 417 7.12 -26.18 -14.86
C GLU A 417 7.02 -27.65 -15.31
N THR A 418 6.60 -27.90 -16.56
CA THR A 418 6.53 -29.27 -17.09
C THR A 418 7.93 -29.84 -17.33
N GLU A 419 8.88 -29.04 -17.81
CA GLU A 419 10.29 -29.45 -17.94
C GLU A 419 10.90 -29.79 -16.58
N LYS A 420 10.64 -28.98 -15.53
CA LYS A 420 11.07 -29.29 -14.15
C LYS A 420 10.50 -30.62 -13.64
N ILE A 421 9.24 -30.90 -13.96
CA ILE A 421 8.54 -32.12 -13.53
C ILE A 421 9.10 -33.36 -14.26
N LEU A 422 9.32 -33.26 -15.57
CA LEU A 422 9.82 -34.37 -16.39
C LEU A 422 11.35 -34.56 -16.28
N GLY A 423 12.08 -33.52 -15.90
CA GLY A 423 13.54 -33.51 -15.87
C GLY A 423 14.21 -33.58 -17.25
N ILE A 424 13.50 -33.14 -18.30
CA ILE A 424 13.95 -33.12 -19.69
C ILE A 424 13.37 -31.88 -20.38
N THR A 425 14.11 -31.29 -21.32
CA THR A 425 13.62 -30.10 -22.05
C THR A 425 12.54 -30.46 -23.07
N ALA A 426 11.71 -29.47 -23.43
CA ALA A 426 10.69 -29.65 -24.47
C ALA A 426 11.31 -30.06 -25.82
N GLN A 427 12.51 -29.56 -26.12
CA GLN A 427 13.23 -29.85 -27.35
C GLN A 427 13.68 -31.32 -27.40
N GLU A 428 14.36 -31.79 -26.36
CA GLU A 428 14.82 -33.18 -26.25
C GLU A 428 13.63 -34.16 -26.25
N LEU A 429 12.54 -33.83 -25.55
CA LEU A 429 11.34 -34.67 -25.56
C LEU A 429 10.69 -34.73 -26.95
N GLY A 430 10.76 -33.64 -27.72
CA GLY A 430 10.29 -33.61 -29.10
C GLY A 430 11.13 -34.44 -30.05
N GLU A 431 12.46 -34.44 -29.87
CA GLU A 431 13.38 -35.29 -30.60
C GLU A 431 13.18 -36.77 -30.26
N LEU A 432 12.92 -37.11 -29.00
CA LEU A 432 12.53 -38.48 -28.61
C LEU A 432 11.25 -38.90 -29.31
N LYS A 433 10.22 -38.05 -29.35
CA LYS A 433 8.95 -38.38 -30.01
C LYS A 433 9.10 -38.72 -31.50
N GLU A 434 10.05 -38.09 -32.18
CA GLU A 434 10.32 -38.32 -33.62
C GLU A 434 11.20 -39.55 -33.86
N ASN A 435 12.19 -39.81 -32.98
CA ASN A 435 13.20 -40.84 -33.21
C ASN A 435 12.93 -42.16 -32.46
N ASP A 436 12.30 -42.11 -31.29
CA ASP A 436 12.06 -43.25 -30.40
C ASP A 436 10.78 -43.02 -29.56
N ASN A 437 9.65 -43.49 -30.10
CA ASN A 437 8.35 -43.32 -29.46
C ASN A 437 8.23 -44.09 -28.13
N ASP A 438 8.91 -45.23 -28.02
CA ASP A 438 8.87 -46.07 -26.82
C ASP A 438 9.60 -45.35 -25.68
N ALA A 439 10.79 -44.81 -25.93
CA ALA A 439 11.52 -43.99 -24.97
C ALA A 439 10.75 -42.71 -24.57
N TYR A 440 10.02 -42.10 -25.51
CA TYR A 440 9.14 -40.97 -25.22
C TYR A 440 8.02 -41.35 -24.24
N LEU A 441 7.35 -42.49 -24.44
CA LEU A 441 6.28 -42.94 -23.54
C LEU A 441 6.83 -43.37 -22.17
N GLU A 442 7.98 -44.05 -22.14
CA GLU A 442 8.66 -44.42 -20.90
C GLU A 442 8.99 -43.17 -20.07
N LYS A 443 9.56 -42.14 -20.70
CA LYS A 443 9.93 -40.90 -20.03
C LYS A 443 8.73 -40.17 -19.43
N LEU A 444 7.59 -40.18 -20.12
CA LEU A 444 6.34 -39.62 -19.59
C LEU A 444 5.75 -40.48 -18.46
N GLY A 445 5.99 -41.80 -18.47
CA GLY A 445 5.56 -42.71 -17.42
C GLY A 445 6.31 -42.53 -16.11
N GLU A 446 7.62 -42.26 -16.17
CA GLU A 446 8.51 -42.09 -15.00
C GLU A 446 8.06 -41.04 -13.98
N VAL A 447 7.24 -40.08 -14.40
CA VAL A 447 6.76 -39.00 -13.53
C VAL A 447 5.64 -39.45 -12.59
N THR A 448 4.93 -40.52 -12.96
CA THR A 448 3.78 -41.02 -12.21
C THR A 448 4.24 -41.49 -10.84
N PHE A 449 3.46 -41.18 -9.80
CA PHE A 449 3.75 -41.46 -8.40
C PHE A 449 4.95 -40.71 -7.80
N LYS A 450 5.50 -39.70 -8.49
CA LYS A 450 6.46 -38.77 -7.88
C LYS A 450 5.72 -37.64 -7.15
N SER A 451 6.24 -37.26 -5.98
CA SER A 451 5.69 -36.19 -5.15
C SER A 451 6.53 -34.92 -5.24
N PHE A 452 5.84 -33.80 -5.39
CA PHE A 452 6.45 -32.47 -5.44
C PHE A 452 5.67 -31.49 -4.56
N ILE A 453 6.30 -30.35 -4.30
CA ILE A 453 5.62 -29.18 -3.77
C ILE A 453 5.16 -28.33 -4.94
N PHE A 454 3.85 -28.17 -5.08
CA PHE A 454 3.21 -27.42 -6.14
C PHE A 454 2.64 -26.12 -5.60
N LYS A 455 2.97 -25.01 -6.27
CA LYS A 455 2.30 -23.73 -6.09
C LYS A 455 1.26 -23.55 -7.18
N ILE A 456 -0.01 -23.57 -6.81
CA ILE A 456 -1.13 -23.62 -7.76
C ILE A 456 -1.93 -22.33 -7.67
N ARG A 457 -2.30 -21.78 -8.82
CA ARG A 457 -3.30 -20.72 -8.96
C ARG A 457 -4.59 -21.30 -9.51
N THR A 458 -5.70 -21.02 -8.87
CA THR A 458 -7.02 -21.33 -9.38
C THR A 458 -7.74 -20.05 -9.78
N LYS A 459 -8.52 -20.11 -10.86
CA LYS A 459 -9.34 -18.99 -11.32
C LYS A 459 -10.56 -19.54 -12.04
N MET A 460 -11.72 -18.94 -11.81
CA MET A 460 -12.91 -19.21 -12.63
C MET A 460 -12.74 -18.53 -13.99
N GLU A 461 -12.77 -19.30 -15.07
CA GLU A 461 -12.78 -18.78 -16.44
C GLU A 461 -14.10 -19.14 -17.11
N THR A 462 -14.75 -18.16 -17.73
CA THR A 462 -15.94 -18.38 -18.55
C THR A 462 -15.46 -18.74 -19.96
N PHE A 463 -15.76 -19.97 -20.40
CA PHE A 463 -15.44 -20.43 -21.75
C PHE A 463 -16.76 -20.69 -22.49
N GLY A 464 -17.13 -19.78 -23.39
CA GLY A 464 -18.49 -19.73 -23.94
C GLY A 464 -19.47 -19.27 -22.86
N ASP A 465 -20.49 -20.08 -22.59
CA ASP A 465 -21.51 -19.83 -21.56
C ASP A 465 -21.28 -20.63 -20.27
N GLU A 466 -20.23 -21.46 -20.19
CA GLU A 466 -19.91 -22.26 -19.00
C GLU A 466 -18.76 -21.65 -18.18
N ASN A 467 -18.98 -21.53 -16.87
CA ASN A 467 -17.92 -21.23 -15.91
C ASN A 467 -17.16 -22.52 -15.58
N ARG A 468 -15.85 -22.52 -15.84
CA ARG A 468 -14.97 -23.65 -15.49
C ARG A 468 -13.84 -23.16 -14.59
N LEU A 469 -13.64 -23.90 -13.50
CA LEU A 469 -12.50 -23.68 -12.63
C LEU A 469 -11.24 -24.14 -13.36
N ARG A 470 -10.25 -23.24 -13.49
CA ARG A 470 -8.96 -23.56 -14.09
C ARG A 470 -7.86 -23.46 -13.06
N SER A 471 -7.19 -24.58 -12.81
CA SER A 471 -6.03 -24.68 -11.93
C SER A 471 -4.74 -24.72 -12.75
N THR A 472 -3.82 -23.83 -12.45
CA THR A 472 -2.56 -23.65 -13.15
C THR A 472 -1.40 -23.74 -12.17
N CYS A 473 -0.40 -24.56 -12.48
CA CYS A 473 0.86 -24.61 -11.75
C CYS A 473 1.65 -23.32 -12.03
N ILE A 474 1.95 -22.56 -10.99
CA ILE A 474 2.81 -21.37 -11.06
C ILE A 474 4.27 -21.77 -10.86
N ASP A 475 4.51 -22.72 -9.96
CA ASP A 475 5.85 -23.19 -9.64
C ASP A 475 5.79 -24.59 -9.05
N VAL A 476 6.88 -25.33 -9.21
CA VAL A 476 7.04 -26.71 -8.76
C VAL A 476 8.46 -26.90 -8.27
N SER A 477 8.59 -27.57 -7.12
CA SER A 477 9.88 -27.87 -6.51
C SER A 477 9.91 -29.30 -5.96
N PRO A 478 11.09 -29.94 -5.93
CA PRO A 478 11.24 -31.25 -5.27
C PRO A 478 10.82 -31.19 -3.80
N THR A 479 10.27 -32.30 -3.29
CA THR A 479 9.91 -32.39 -1.88
C THR A 479 11.17 -32.57 -1.03
N ASP A 480 11.48 -31.59 -0.16
CA ASP A 480 12.48 -31.79 0.89
C ASP A 480 11.83 -32.54 2.07
N CYS A 481 12.22 -33.79 2.25
CA CYS A 481 11.70 -34.65 3.31
C CYS A 481 11.99 -34.10 4.71
N LYS A 482 13.10 -33.39 4.93
CA LYS A 482 13.44 -32.85 6.25
C LYS A 482 12.51 -31.69 6.60
N ALA A 483 12.44 -30.69 5.72
CA ALA A 483 11.56 -29.54 5.90
C ALA A 483 10.08 -29.96 5.99
N TYR A 484 9.66 -30.94 5.18
CA TYR A 484 8.29 -31.45 5.24
C TYR A 484 8.00 -32.20 6.55
N ASN A 485 8.97 -32.96 7.09
CA ASN A 485 8.79 -33.61 8.39
C ASN A 485 8.69 -32.60 9.53
N GLU A 486 9.45 -31.50 9.50
CA GLU A 486 9.35 -30.41 10.47
C GLU A 486 7.96 -29.75 10.43
N ASP A 487 7.41 -29.50 9.24
CA ASP A 487 6.04 -29.00 9.06
C ASP A 487 4.99 -29.98 9.64
N LEU A 488 5.14 -31.29 9.38
CA LEU A 488 4.26 -32.31 9.93
C LEU A 488 4.34 -32.40 11.46
N ILE A 489 5.53 -32.32 12.05
CA ILE A 489 5.72 -32.32 13.50
C ILE A 489 5.05 -31.10 14.11
N THR A 490 5.19 -29.93 13.48
CA THR A 490 4.54 -28.69 13.92
C THR A 490 3.01 -28.84 13.91
N LYS A 491 2.43 -29.35 12.82
CA LYS A 491 0.98 -29.64 12.73
C LYS A 491 0.51 -30.67 13.75
N LEU A 492 1.31 -31.71 14.01
CA LEU A 492 0.99 -32.70 15.03
C LEU A 492 0.99 -32.10 16.43
N LYS A 493 1.96 -31.23 16.75
CA LYS A 493 2.01 -30.50 18.02
C LYS A 493 0.79 -29.60 18.21
N GLU A 494 0.40 -28.86 17.17
CA GLU A 494 -0.81 -28.02 17.18
C GLU A 494 -2.08 -28.84 17.41
N LEU A 495 -2.22 -29.99 16.75
CA LEU A 495 -3.38 -30.87 16.90
C LEU A 495 -3.44 -31.61 18.25
N THR A 496 -2.28 -31.92 18.84
CA THR A 496 -2.18 -32.67 20.10
C THR A 496 -2.13 -31.77 21.34
N GLY A 497 -1.88 -30.47 21.17
CA GLY A 497 -1.85 -29.49 22.27
C GLY A 497 -0.65 -29.63 23.22
N ILE A 498 0.36 -30.42 22.86
CA ILE A 498 1.44 -30.85 23.77
C ILE A 498 2.40 -29.71 24.19
N ASP A 499 2.38 -28.55 23.53
CA ASP A 499 3.21 -27.39 23.90
C ASP A 499 2.44 -26.31 24.71
N SER A 500 1.33 -26.66 25.38
CA SER A 500 0.51 -25.72 26.20
C SER A 500 0.80 -25.77 27.71
N THR A 501 2.01 -26.15 28.14
CA THR A 501 2.37 -26.20 29.57
C THR A 501 3.70 -25.53 29.87
#